data_AF-A0A977IH65-F1
#
_entry.id   AF-A0A977IH65-F1
#
_cell.length_a   1.000
_cell.length_b   1.000
_cell.length_c   1.000
_cell.angle_alpha   90.00
_cell.angle_beta   90.00
_cell.angle_gamma   90.00
#
_symmetry.space_group_name_H-M   'P 1'
#
loop_
_entity.id
_entity.type
_entity.pdbx_description
1 polymer ?
#
loop_
_entity_poly.entity_id
_entity_poly.type
_entity_poly.pdbx_seq_one_letter_code
_entity_poly.pdbx_strand_id
1 'polypeptide(L)'
;MSKEKRPGLKKYDDRLPSYINVDRLRRELEKFDKKTFDDRIQKMVQLNLILGEERYMMTESLAVYYFQEAKTCFIFSQFAASIIMCQLVCEEMIKSVYRSSGNTKIVNDFNFAQLIDKATEDQIIPPQFAKRLHDMRKFRNIIEHSKDYSDEQMRLFLGNYYGIALQLKAKAIESMELAVMLMNSLSFG
;
A
#
# COMPACT_ATOMS: atom_id res chain seq x y z
N MET A 1 -31.73 -4.15 28.63
CA MET A 1 -30.59 -4.19 27.68
C MET A 1 -30.11 -5.62 27.57
N SER A 2 -30.45 -6.32 26.50
CA SER A 2 -30.06 -7.72 26.30
C SER A 2 -28.56 -7.81 25.98
N LYS A 3 -27.88 -8.77 26.59
CA LYS A 3 -26.51 -9.14 26.22
C LYS A 3 -26.61 -9.94 24.91
N GLU A 4 -26.34 -9.31 23.78
CA GLU A 4 -26.15 -10.04 22.53
C GLU A 4 -25.00 -11.05 22.69
N LYS A 5 -25.35 -12.34 22.61
CA LYS A 5 -24.38 -13.42 22.50
C LYS A 5 -23.67 -13.27 21.16
N ARG A 6 -22.40 -12.86 21.19
CA ARG A 6 -21.57 -12.85 19.98
C ARG A 6 -21.49 -14.27 19.41
N PRO A 7 -21.66 -14.45 18.09
CA PRO A 7 -21.65 -15.77 17.47
C PRO A 7 -20.34 -16.48 17.80
N GLY A 8 -20.48 -17.69 18.34
CA GLY A 8 -19.34 -18.53 18.66
C GLY A 8 -18.52 -18.79 17.41
N LEU A 9 -17.22 -18.53 17.48
CA LEU A 9 -16.25 -19.06 16.54
C LEU A 9 -16.59 -20.55 16.33
N LYS A 10 -16.96 -20.92 15.10
CA LYS A 10 -17.01 -22.33 14.69
C LYS A 10 -15.69 -22.95 15.18
N LYS A 11 -15.80 -24.02 15.97
CA LYS A 11 -14.64 -24.74 16.51
C LYS A 11 -13.67 -24.98 15.35
N TYR A 12 -12.55 -24.26 15.36
CA TYR A 12 -11.41 -24.61 14.55
C TYR A 12 -10.99 -26.00 15.02
N ASP A 13 -11.10 -26.98 14.10
CA ASP A 13 -10.52 -28.32 14.08
C ASP A 13 -9.94 -28.85 15.41
N ASP A 14 -10.49 -29.97 15.90
CA ASP A 14 -10.16 -30.64 17.18
C ASP A 14 -8.72 -31.23 17.25
N ARG A 15 -7.74 -30.63 16.55
CA ARG A 15 -6.33 -31.06 16.52
C ARG A 15 -5.33 -29.92 16.62
N LEU A 16 -5.64 -28.86 17.37
CA LEU A 16 -4.59 -27.92 17.77
C LEU A 16 -3.55 -28.69 18.61
N PRO A 17 -2.24 -28.61 18.26
CA PRO A 17 -1.20 -29.25 19.04
C PRO A 17 -1.29 -28.85 20.52
N SER A 18 -1.06 -29.81 21.42
CA SER A 18 -1.25 -29.65 22.88
C SER A 18 -0.39 -28.54 23.52
N TYR A 19 0.66 -28.09 22.84
CA TYR A 19 1.50 -26.97 23.26
C TYR A 19 0.90 -25.58 22.94
N ILE A 20 -0.19 -25.51 22.18
CA ILE A 20 -0.85 -24.26 21.82
C ILE A 20 -1.84 -23.86 22.92
N ASN A 21 -1.54 -22.77 23.62
CA ASN A 21 -2.44 -22.18 24.61
C ASN A 21 -3.28 -21.05 23.98
N VAL A 22 -4.48 -21.39 23.51
CA VAL A 22 -5.40 -20.45 22.83
C VAL A 22 -5.76 -19.25 23.72
N ASP A 23 -5.95 -19.46 25.02
CA ASP A 23 -6.27 -18.37 25.95
C ASP A 23 -5.11 -17.40 26.13
N ARG A 24 -3.87 -17.90 26.10
CA ARG A 24 -2.67 -17.05 26.09
C ARG A 24 -2.64 -16.19 24.82
N LEU A 25 -2.80 -16.80 23.64
CA LEU A 25 -2.79 -16.10 22.36
C LEU A 25 -3.91 -15.05 22.28
N ARG A 26 -5.11 -15.36 22.78
CA ARG A 26 -6.23 -14.41 22.85
C ARG A 26 -5.87 -13.19 23.69
N ARG A 27 -5.33 -13.39 24.89
CA ARG A 27 -4.91 -12.28 25.77
C ARG A 27 -3.79 -11.45 25.16
N GLU A 28 -2.86 -12.08 24.44
CA GLU A 28 -1.81 -11.37 23.71
C GLU A 28 -2.40 -10.48 22.60
N LEU A 29 -3.36 -11.00 21.84
CA LEU A 29 -4.05 -10.25 20.80
C LEU A 29 -4.88 -9.08 21.38
N GLU A 30 -5.67 -9.31 22.43
CA GLU A 30 -6.46 -8.26 23.10
C GLU A 30 -5.57 -7.12 23.62
N LYS A 31 -4.40 -7.47 24.20
CA LYS A 31 -3.41 -6.48 24.64
C LYS A 31 -2.84 -5.69 23.45
N PHE A 32 -2.50 -6.37 22.36
CA PHE A 32 -2.00 -5.73 21.14
C PHE A 32 -3.04 -4.77 20.55
N ASP A 33 -4.30 -5.21 20.45
CA ASP A 33 -5.39 -4.39 19.91
C ASP A 33 -5.65 -3.17 20.76
N LYS A 34 -5.70 -3.32 22.08
CA LYS A 34 -5.86 -2.17 23.00
C LYS A 34 -4.70 -1.18 22.87
N LYS A 35 -3.47 -1.68 22.73
CA LYS A 35 -2.26 -0.84 22.61
C LYS A 35 -2.20 -0.06 21.29
N THR A 36 -2.75 -0.61 20.21
CA THR A 36 -2.62 -0.04 18.86
C THR A 36 -3.88 0.68 18.37
N PHE A 37 -5.00 0.58 19.09
CA PHE A 37 -6.29 1.11 18.68
C PHE A 37 -6.25 2.60 18.30
N ASP A 38 -5.79 3.47 19.21
CA ASP A 38 -5.81 4.92 18.99
C ASP A 38 -4.89 5.35 17.84
N ASP A 39 -3.72 4.70 17.71
CA ASP A 39 -2.79 4.92 16.59
C ASP A 39 -3.40 4.47 15.25
N ARG A 40 -4.19 3.39 15.22
CA ARG A 40 -4.95 2.99 14.02
C ARG A 40 -6.04 4.00 13.67
N ILE A 41 -6.75 4.56 14.65
CA ILE A 41 -7.75 5.62 14.43
C ILE A 41 -7.09 6.86 13.82
N GLN A 42 -5.95 7.31 14.36
CA GLN A 42 -5.24 8.47 13.79
C GLN A 42 -4.84 8.23 12.34
N LYS A 43 -4.35 7.04 11.98
CA LYS A 43 -4.02 6.70 10.60
C LYS A 43 -5.26 6.63 9.71
N MET A 44 -6.39 6.15 10.21
CA MET A 44 -7.65 6.20 9.46
C MET A 44 -8.10 7.64 9.19
N VAL A 45 -7.89 8.56 10.14
CA VAL A 45 -8.13 10.00 9.92
C VAL A 45 -7.21 10.53 8.80
N GLN A 46 -5.91 10.21 8.85
CA GLN A 46 -4.96 10.58 7.79
C GLN A 46 -5.38 10.05 6.41
N LEU A 47 -5.79 8.78 6.35
CA LEU A 47 -6.31 8.19 5.11
C LEU A 47 -7.53 8.95 4.59
N ASN A 48 -8.49 9.29 5.44
CA ASN A 48 -9.66 10.06 5.02
C ASN A 48 -9.29 11.44 4.47
N LEU A 49 -8.23 12.07 4.99
CA LEU A 49 -7.73 13.34 4.44
C LEU A 49 -7.11 13.17 3.05
N ILE A 50 -6.38 12.07 2.82
CA ILE A 50 -5.79 11.75 1.51
C ILE A 50 -6.89 11.43 0.48
N LEU A 51 -7.90 10.68 0.88
CA LEU A 51 -8.99 10.24 -0.02
C LEU A 51 -10.00 11.35 -0.31
N GLY A 52 -10.14 12.35 0.56
CA GLY A 52 -11.13 13.41 0.43
C GLY A 52 -12.58 12.90 0.52
N GLU A 53 -13.52 13.67 -0.05
CA GLU A 53 -14.95 13.32 -0.12
C GLU A 53 -15.27 12.23 -1.16
N GLU A 54 -14.34 11.95 -2.07
CA GLU A 54 -14.48 10.95 -3.14
C GLU A 54 -14.22 9.53 -2.61
N ARG A 55 -15.17 9.05 -1.80
CA ARG A 55 -15.07 7.77 -1.08
C ARG A 55 -15.28 6.52 -1.94
N TYR A 56 -15.55 6.69 -3.23
CA TYR A 56 -16.09 5.64 -4.08
C TYR A 56 -15.31 5.50 -5.39
N MET A 57 -14.15 4.86 -5.30
CA MET A 57 -13.53 4.23 -6.47
C MET A 57 -14.32 2.95 -6.78
N MET A 58 -15.45 3.14 -7.45
CA MET A 58 -16.44 2.11 -7.79
C MET A 58 -16.07 1.40 -9.10
N THR A 59 -14.87 0.81 -9.18
CA THR A 59 -14.54 -0.08 -10.28
C THR A 59 -13.93 -1.37 -9.75
N GLU A 60 -14.38 -2.52 -10.26
CA GLU A 60 -13.76 -3.82 -10.02
C GLU A 60 -12.46 -3.92 -10.82
N SER A 61 -11.49 -3.08 -10.49
CA SER A 61 -10.14 -3.14 -11.04
C SER A 61 -9.17 -3.75 -10.02
N LEU A 62 -8.19 -4.49 -10.51
CA LEU A 62 -7.11 -5.04 -9.68
C LEU A 62 -6.35 -3.92 -8.93
N ALA A 63 -6.29 -2.72 -9.51
CA ALA A 63 -5.78 -1.51 -8.86
C ALA A 63 -6.56 -1.14 -7.59
N VAL A 64 -7.89 -1.22 -7.59
CA VAL A 64 -8.70 -0.96 -6.38
C VAL A 64 -8.39 -1.98 -5.30
N TYR A 65 -8.24 -3.26 -5.64
CA TYR A 65 -7.84 -4.29 -4.68
C TYR A 65 -6.49 -3.98 -4.04
N TYR A 66 -5.47 -3.67 -4.84
CA TYR A 66 -4.16 -3.27 -4.33
C TYR A 66 -4.22 -2.04 -3.44
N PHE A 67 -5.09 -1.08 -3.76
CA PHE A 67 -5.25 0.11 -2.95
C PHE A 67 -5.96 -0.17 -1.60
N GLN A 68 -6.92 -1.10 -1.54
CA GLN A 68 -7.51 -1.54 -0.28
C GLN A 68 -6.45 -2.20 0.62
N GLU A 69 -5.59 -3.04 0.05
CA GLU A 69 -4.47 -3.64 0.78
C GLU A 69 -3.47 -2.58 1.24
N ALA A 70 -3.15 -1.58 0.41
CA ALA A 70 -2.28 -0.47 0.80
C ALA A 70 -2.80 0.27 2.05
N LYS A 71 -4.11 0.58 2.08
CA LYS A 71 -4.76 1.20 3.24
C LYS A 71 -4.67 0.33 4.49
N THR A 72 -4.92 -0.97 4.35
CA THR A 72 -4.78 -1.93 5.45
C THR A 72 -3.35 -1.93 5.98
N CYS A 73 -2.35 -2.09 5.11
CA CYS A 73 -0.94 -2.04 5.49
C CYS A 73 -0.60 -0.76 6.25
N PHE A 74 -1.05 0.40 5.76
CA PHE A 74 -0.80 1.68 6.42
C PHE A 74 -1.42 1.76 7.81
N ILE A 75 -2.70 1.37 7.97
CA ILE A 75 -3.39 1.36 9.27
C ILE A 75 -2.59 0.54 10.29
N PHE A 76 -2.10 -0.63 9.88
CA PHE A 76 -1.30 -1.54 10.72
C PHE A 76 0.20 -1.21 10.77
N SER A 77 0.59 0.01 10.38
CA SER A 77 1.98 0.50 10.42
C SER A 77 2.97 -0.31 9.56
N GLN A 78 2.47 -1.05 8.56
CA GLN A 78 3.27 -1.78 7.57
C GLN A 78 3.58 -0.86 6.39
N PHE A 79 4.28 0.26 6.66
CA PHE A 79 4.47 1.34 5.70
C PHE A 79 5.25 0.91 4.44
N ALA A 80 6.26 0.05 4.58
CA ALA A 80 6.99 -0.50 3.44
C ALA A 80 6.06 -1.28 2.49
N ALA A 81 5.21 -2.16 3.04
CA ALA A 81 4.22 -2.88 2.25
C ALA A 81 3.21 -1.93 1.61
N SER A 82 2.78 -0.89 2.34
CA SER A 82 1.89 0.13 1.78
C SER A 82 2.50 0.83 0.55
N ILE A 83 3.78 1.19 0.58
CA ILE A 83 4.47 1.81 -0.57
C ILE A 83 4.49 0.86 -1.77
N ILE A 84 4.81 -0.43 -1.54
CA ILE A 84 4.81 -1.45 -2.58
C ILE A 84 3.41 -1.61 -3.19
N MET A 85 2.37 -1.69 -2.37
CA MET A 85 0.99 -1.80 -2.85
C MET A 85 0.58 -0.56 -3.65
N CYS A 86 0.93 0.66 -3.21
CA CYS A 86 0.69 1.88 -3.99
C CYS A 86 1.42 1.87 -5.35
N GLN A 87 2.62 1.29 -5.43
CA GLN A 87 3.31 1.11 -6.72
C GLN A 87 2.52 0.17 -7.64
N LEU A 88 2.02 -0.95 -7.13
CA LEU A 88 1.20 -1.89 -7.90
C LEU A 88 -0.10 -1.24 -8.40
N VAL A 89 -0.72 -0.37 -7.59
CA VAL A 89 -1.87 0.44 -8.02
C VAL A 89 -1.48 1.28 -9.24
N CYS A 90 -0.38 2.02 -9.16
CA CYS A 90 0.04 2.90 -10.24
C CYS A 90 0.39 2.13 -11.52
N GLU A 91 1.08 1.00 -11.38
CA GLU A 91 1.40 0.11 -12.47
C GLU A 91 0.15 -0.44 -13.16
N GLU A 92 -0.81 -0.94 -12.39
CA GLU A 92 -2.05 -1.49 -12.95
C GLU A 92 -2.93 -0.42 -13.60
N MET A 93 -2.97 0.81 -13.04
CA MET A 93 -3.67 1.92 -13.68
C MET A 93 -3.09 2.24 -15.07
N ILE A 94 -1.77 2.33 -15.20
CA ILE A 94 -1.10 2.57 -16.49
C ILE A 94 -1.33 1.39 -17.44
N LYS A 95 -1.17 0.15 -16.96
CA LYS A 95 -1.43 -1.06 -17.76
C LYS A 95 -2.87 -1.12 -18.24
N SER A 96 -3.83 -0.69 -17.43
CA SER A 96 -5.25 -0.69 -17.81
C SER A 96 -5.50 0.20 -19.02
N VAL A 97 -4.87 1.39 -19.10
CA VAL A 97 -4.97 2.27 -20.27
C VAL A 97 -4.47 1.56 -21.53
N TYR A 98 -3.26 0.98 -21.49
CA TYR A 98 -2.70 0.25 -22.64
C TYR A 98 -3.52 -0.99 -23.02
N ARG A 99 -4.08 -1.70 -22.04
CA ARG A 99 -4.95 -2.85 -22.25
C ARG A 99 -6.21 -2.44 -23.01
N SER A 100 -6.83 -1.33 -22.63
CA SER A 100 -8.00 -0.76 -23.32
C SER A 100 -7.69 -0.32 -24.76
N SER A 101 -6.46 0.12 -25.02
CA SER A 101 -5.98 0.44 -26.38
C SER A 101 -5.52 -0.77 -27.21
N GLY A 102 -5.62 -1.99 -26.67
CA GLY A 102 -5.19 -3.22 -27.36
C GLY A 102 -3.68 -3.46 -27.38
N ASN A 103 -2.88 -2.66 -26.67
CA ASN A 103 -1.42 -2.74 -26.63
C ASN A 103 -0.91 -3.81 -25.65
N THR A 104 -1.26 -5.07 -25.91
CA THR A 104 -0.94 -6.22 -25.03
C THR A 104 0.56 -6.45 -24.83
N LYS A 105 1.39 -6.11 -25.83
CA LYS A 105 2.85 -6.20 -25.72
C LYS A 105 3.40 -5.30 -24.60
N ILE A 106 2.93 -4.06 -24.51
CA ILE A 106 3.34 -3.12 -23.45
C ILE A 106 2.90 -3.67 -22.09
N VAL A 107 1.67 -4.16 -21.99
CA VAL A 107 1.11 -4.69 -20.73
C VAL A 107 1.93 -5.87 -20.19
N ASN A 108 2.40 -6.76 -21.07
CA ASN A 108 3.05 -8.01 -20.69
C ASN A 108 4.58 -7.90 -20.53
N ASP A 109 5.23 -7.10 -21.37
CA ASP A 109 6.69 -7.12 -21.50
C ASP A 109 7.37 -5.98 -20.73
N PHE A 110 6.65 -4.90 -20.41
CA PHE A 110 7.27 -3.71 -19.81
C PHE A 110 7.29 -3.84 -18.29
N ASN A 111 8.45 -3.59 -17.70
CA ASN A 111 8.55 -3.35 -16.27
C ASN A 111 8.04 -1.94 -15.91
N PHE A 112 7.88 -1.66 -14.62
CA PHE A 112 7.31 -0.39 -14.17
C PHE A 112 8.10 0.85 -14.63
N ALA A 113 9.43 0.76 -14.76
CA ALA A 113 10.25 1.85 -15.31
C ALA A 113 9.85 2.19 -16.75
N GLN A 114 9.82 1.15 -17.58
CA GLN A 114 9.47 1.27 -19.00
C GLN A 114 8.03 1.73 -19.18
N LEU A 115 7.11 1.31 -18.30
CA LEU A 115 5.72 1.77 -18.32
C LEU A 115 5.59 3.26 -18.03
N ILE A 116 6.33 3.78 -17.04
CA ILE A 116 6.34 5.22 -16.73
C ILE A 116 6.87 6.01 -17.93
N ASP A 117 8.00 5.60 -18.49
CA ASP A 117 8.65 6.30 -19.59
C ASP A 117 7.75 6.30 -20.82
N LYS A 118 7.14 5.15 -21.15
CA LYS A 118 6.22 5.03 -22.27
C LYS A 118 4.93 5.83 -22.06
N ALA A 119 4.33 5.78 -20.87
CA ALA A 119 3.15 6.57 -20.54
C ALA A 119 3.41 8.08 -20.58
N THR A 120 4.65 8.50 -20.36
CA THR A 120 5.05 9.91 -20.50
C THR A 120 5.21 10.29 -21.97
N GLU A 121 5.85 9.43 -22.77
CA GLU A 121 6.00 9.61 -24.22
C GLU A 121 4.63 9.71 -24.92
N ASP A 122 3.71 8.82 -24.55
CA ASP A 122 2.36 8.75 -25.10
C ASP A 122 1.40 9.79 -24.47
N GLN A 123 1.92 10.69 -23.63
CA GLN A 123 1.17 11.77 -22.96
C GLN A 123 -0.01 11.30 -22.07
N ILE A 124 0.00 10.04 -21.64
CA ILE A 124 -0.98 9.48 -20.68
C ILE A 124 -0.78 10.10 -19.30
N ILE A 125 0.47 10.36 -18.90
CA ILE A 125 0.81 11.05 -17.66
C ILE A 125 1.77 12.22 -17.92
N PRO A 126 1.67 13.34 -17.17
CA PRO A 126 2.56 14.47 -17.37
C PRO A 126 3.96 14.21 -16.78
N PRO A 127 5.03 14.86 -17.30
CA PRO A 127 6.40 14.63 -16.86
C PRO A 127 6.64 14.83 -15.35
N GLN A 128 5.97 15.81 -14.71
CA GLN A 128 6.08 15.99 -13.27
C GLN A 128 5.57 14.77 -12.47
N PHE A 129 4.58 14.05 -13.00
CA PHE A 129 4.01 12.88 -12.38
C PHE A 129 4.93 11.67 -12.58
N ALA A 130 5.46 11.51 -13.79
CA ALA A 130 6.47 10.51 -14.11
C ALA A 130 7.69 10.60 -13.19
N LYS A 131 8.18 11.82 -12.90
CA LYS A 131 9.24 12.05 -11.93
C LYS A 131 8.89 11.49 -10.54
N ARG A 132 7.69 11.77 -10.03
CA ARG A 132 7.24 11.26 -8.72
C ARG A 132 7.12 9.74 -8.71
N LEU A 133 6.66 9.11 -9.79
CA LEU A 133 6.60 7.65 -9.91
C LEU A 133 8.01 7.03 -9.93
N HIS A 134 8.96 7.64 -10.64
CA HIS A 134 10.36 7.21 -10.62
C HIS A 134 10.99 7.35 -9.23
N ASP A 135 10.69 8.43 -8.50
CA ASP A 135 11.17 8.64 -7.13
C ASP A 135 10.60 7.58 -6.17
N MET A 136 9.29 7.27 -6.27
CA MET A 136 8.66 6.20 -5.52
C MET A 136 9.31 4.84 -5.81
N ARG A 137 9.54 4.51 -7.09
CA ARG A 137 10.21 3.27 -7.52
C ARG A 137 11.61 3.15 -6.91
N LYS A 138 12.41 4.22 -7.01
CA LYS A 138 13.77 4.25 -6.44
C LYS A 138 13.75 4.01 -4.93
N PHE A 139 12.81 4.64 -4.22
CA PHE A 139 12.66 4.43 -2.78
C PHE A 139 12.28 2.98 -2.45
N ARG A 140 11.33 2.40 -3.17
CA ARG A 140 10.95 0.99 -3.03
C ARG A 140 12.11 0.04 -3.30
N ASN A 141 12.96 0.33 -4.29
CA ASN A 141 14.12 -0.49 -4.58
C ASN A 141 15.10 -0.56 -3.39
N ILE A 142 15.23 0.50 -2.60
CA ILE A 142 16.04 0.48 -1.37
C ILE A 142 15.46 -0.50 -0.35
N ILE A 143 14.14 -0.54 -0.23
CA ILE A 143 13.44 -1.45 0.68
C ILE A 143 13.63 -2.91 0.24
N GLU A 144 13.40 -3.21 -1.05
CA GLU A 144 13.41 -4.59 -1.56
C GLU A 144 14.83 -5.13 -1.78
N HIS A 145 15.76 -4.29 -2.24
CA HIS A 145 17.13 -4.66 -2.58
C HIS A 145 18.14 -4.11 -1.58
N SER A 146 17.79 -4.12 -0.29
CA SER A 146 18.62 -3.57 0.79
C SER A 146 20.07 -4.11 0.84
N LYS A 147 20.35 -5.28 0.25
CA LYS A 147 21.70 -5.85 0.14
C LYS A 147 22.60 -5.16 -0.89
N ASP A 148 22.01 -4.44 -1.83
CA ASP A 148 22.71 -3.80 -2.95
C ASP A 148 23.14 -2.36 -2.62
N TYR A 149 22.80 -1.87 -1.42
CA TYR A 149 23.15 -0.53 -0.93
C TYR A 149 24.20 -0.62 0.17
N SER A 150 25.18 0.29 0.14
CA SER A 150 26.14 0.42 1.24
C SER A 150 25.45 0.88 2.52
N ASP A 151 26.05 0.57 3.67
CA ASP A 151 25.58 1.07 4.98
C ASP A 151 25.45 2.60 5.01
N GLU A 152 26.33 3.31 4.30
CA GLU A 152 26.29 4.77 4.17
C GLU A 152 25.10 5.24 3.33
N GLN A 153 24.81 4.56 2.21
CA GLN A 153 23.63 4.85 1.39
C GLN A 153 22.34 4.58 2.18
N MET A 154 22.25 3.45 2.87
CA MET A 154 21.11 3.13 3.74
C MET A 154 20.95 4.16 4.87
N ARG A 155 22.04 4.62 5.49
CA ARG A 155 22.00 5.68 6.51
C ARG A 155 21.61 7.04 5.96
N LEU A 156 22.09 7.42 4.78
CA LEU A 156 21.71 8.68 4.13
C LEU A 156 20.25 8.67 3.69
N PHE A 157 19.74 7.52 3.22
CA PHE A 157 18.38 7.37 2.72
C PHE A 157 17.33 7.13 3.80
N LEU A 158 17.68 6.42 4.89
CA LEU A 158 16.73 6.03 5.94
C LEU A 158 16.98 6.73 7.29
N GLY A 159 18.15 7.35 7.48
CA GLY A 159 18.50 8.05 8.73
C GLY A 159 18.69 7.13 9.94
N ASN A 160 18.67 7.72 11.15
CA ASN A 160 18.65 6.97 12.43
C ASN A 160 17.38 6.12 12.53
N TYR A 161 17.41 5.00 13.26
CA TYR A 161 16.34 3.99 13.38
C TYR A 161 14.93 4.57 13.69
N TYR A 162 14.84 5.57 14.59
CA TYR A 162 13.58 6.28 14.86
C TYR A 162 13.11 7.15 13.69
N GLY A 163 14.05 7.67 12.89
CA GLY A 163 13.78 8.37 11.64
C GLY A 163 13.24 7.45 10.56
N ILE A 164 13.70 6.18 10.48
CA ILE A 164 13.28 5.23 9.45
C ILE A 164 11.76 5.05 9.45
N ALA A 165 11.15 4.77 10.60
CA ALA A 165 9.71 4.55 10.69
C ALA A 165 8.89 5.80 10.30
N LEU A 166 9.35 7.00 10.68
CA LEU A 166 8.72 8.26 10.31
C LEU A 166 8.87 8.56 8.81
N GLN A 167 10.05 8.29 8.24
CA GLN A 167 10.32 8.44 6.82
C GLN A 167 9.50 7.46 5.97
N LEU A 168 9.42 6.20 6.40
CA LEU A 168 8.55 5.21 5.76
C LEU A 168 7.09 5.64 5.83
N LYS A 169 6.63 6.15 6.97
CA LYS A 169 5.26 6.69 7.10
C LYS A 169 5.03 7.86 6.14
N ALA A 170 5.93 8.84 6.09
CA ALA A 170 5.83 9.98 5.20
C ALA A 170 5.81 9.54 3.72
N LYS A 171 6.69 8.60 3.34
CA LYS A 171 6.73 8.04 1.99
C LYS A 171 5.48 7.23 1.65
N ALA A 172 4.93 6.49 2.60
CA ALA A 172 3.65 5.81 2.40
C ALA A 172 2.50 6.81 2.16
N ILE A 173 2.47 7.94 2.88
CA ILE A 173 1.50 9.02 2.63
C ILE A 173 1.68 9.58 1.22
N GLU A 174 2.90 9.97 0.84
CA GLU A 174 3.19 10.50 -0.51
C GLU A 174 2.81 9.50 -1.62
N SER A 175 3.09 8.21 -1.42
CA SER A 175 2.74 7.13 -2.35
C SER A 175 1.22 6.94 -2.47
N MET A 176 0.49 7.06 -1.36
CA MET A 176 -0.97 7.00 -1.38
C MET A 176 -1.59 8.18 -2.12
N GLU A 177 -1.13 9.39 -1.84
CA GLU A 177 -1.56 10.59 -2.56
C GLU A 177 -1.32 10.44 -4.05
N LEU A 178 -0.13 9.95 -4.43
CA LEU A 178 0.21 9.72 -5.84
C LEU A 178 -0.70 8.66 -6.47
N ALA A 179 -0.96 7.55 -5.78
CA ALA A 179 -1.88 6.52 -6.26
C ALA A 179 -3.30 7.07 -6.46
N VAL A 180 -3.84 7.82 -5.50
CA VAL A 180 -5.17 8.44 -5.59
C VAL A 180 -5.22 9.44 -6.75
N MET A 181 -4.21 10.31 -6.88
CA MET A 181 -4.14 11.26 -8.00
C MET A 181 -4.16 10.54 -9.35
N LEU A 182 -3.41 9.44 -9.50
CA LEU A 182 -3.37 8.69 -10.75
C LEU A 182 -4.72 7.99 -11.03
N MET A 183 -5.29 7.35 -10.00
CA MET A 183 -6.60 6.70 -10.09
C MET A 183 -7.66 7.69 -10.55
N ASN A 184 -7.71 8.88 -9.95
CA ASN A 184 -8.64 9.93 -10.34
C ASN A 184 -8.36 10.47 -11.75
N SER A 185 -7.10 10.60 -12.15
CA SER A 185 -6.77 11.10 -13.49
C SER A 185 -7.10 10.14 -14.63
N LEU A 186 -7.09 8.83 -14.38
CA LEU A 186 -7.26 7.80 -15.41
C LEU A 186 -8.59 7.06 -15.35
N SER A 187 -9.41 7.26 -14.31
CA SER A 187 -10.72 6.60 -14.16
C SER A 187 -11.87 7.33 -14.88
N PHE A 188 -11.64 8.54 -15.40
CA PHE A 188 -12.62 9.34 -16.14
C PHE A 188 -12.27 9.54 -17.63
N GLY A 189 -11.34 8.74 -18.15
CA GLY A 189 -10.91 8.72 -19.56
C GLY A 189 -11.56 7.62 -20.37
#